data_AF-A0A5C7PM43-F1
#
_entry.id   AF-A0A5C7PM43-F1
#
_cell.length_a   1.000
_cell.length_b   1.000
_cell.length_c   1.000
_cell.angle_alpha   90.00
_cell.angle_beta   90.00
_cell.angle_gamma   90.00
#
_symmetry.space_group_name_H-M   'P 1'
#
loop_
_entity.id
_entity.type
_entity.pdbx_description
1 polymer ?
#
loop_
_entity_poly.entity_id
_entity_poly.type
_entity_poly.pdbx_seq_one_letter_code
_entity_poly.pdbx_strand_id
1 'polypeptide(L)'
;MSLSCYCDGDGEWWYIPPSDYSTLSTKRFRRCRSCGERIAPGELCTRHYCYRACGHEIEERIYGDDGVPIADAYLCERCSDLYYSLDELGYCYTMGDDLRSLVQEYAKMTSAARAGEM
;
A
#
# COMPACT_ATOMS: atom_id res chain seq x y z
N MET A 1 -2.53 -6.72 9.08
CA MET A 1 -2.08 -8.11 9.32
C MET A 1 -0.77 -8.08 10.08
N SER A 2 -0.17 -9.23 10.40
CA SER A 2 1.22 -9.29 10.88
C SER A 2 2.20 -9.02 9.73
N LEU A 3 3.36 -8.47 10.05
CA LEU A 3 4.43 -8.19 9.09
C LEU A 3 4.86 -9.48 8.34
N SER A 4 4.82 -9.49 7.00
CA SER A 4 5.24 -10.65 6.19
C SER A 4 6.28 -10.26 5.14
N CYS A 5 7.20 -11.18 4.83
CA CYS A 5 8.19 -11.02 3.73
C CYS A 5 7.71 -11.63 2.41
N TYR A 6 6.47 -12.10 2.34
CA TYR A 6 5.92 -12.78 1.17
C TYR A 6 4.59 -12.13 0.79
N CYS A 7 4.53 -11.69 -0.46
CA CYS A 7 3.34 -11.18 -1.12
C CYS A 7 2.74 -12.35 -1.92
N ASP A 8 2.34 -13.41 -1.23
CA ASP A 8 1.78 -14.59 -1.89
C ASP A 8 0.27 -14.41 -2.02
N GLY A 9 -0.25 -14.43 -3.24
CA GLY A 9 -1.68 -14.38 -3.46
C GLY A 9 -2.10 -14.14 -4.89
N ASP A 10 -2.82 -15.12 -5.43
CA ASP A 10 -3.83 -14.96 -6.48
C ASP A 10 -5.01 -14.13 -5.91
N GLY A 11 -4.72 -12.91 -5.49
CA GLY A 11 -5.69 -12.03 -4.87
C GLY A 11 -6.76 -11.60 -5.88
N GLU A 12 -8.02 -11.57 -5.44
CA GLU A 12 -9.12 -11.01 -6.23
C GLU A 12 -8.88 -9.53 -6.62
N TRP A 13 -7.96 -8.87 -5.91
CA TRP A 13 -7.48 -7.53 -6.22
C TRP A 13 -5.99 -7.39 -5.92
N TRP A 14 -5.34 -6.49 -6.64
CA TRP A 14 -3.93 -6.13 -6.46
C TRP A 14 -3.73 -4.63 -6.64
N TYR A 15 -2.54 -4.16 -6.30
CA TYR A 15 -2.14 -2.78 -6.55
C TYR A 15 -0.74 -2.74 -7.14
N ILE A 16 -0.45 -1.71 -7.93
CA ILE A 16 0.88 -1.44 -8.45
C ILE A 16 1.64 -0.59 -7.41
N PRO A 17 2.78 -1.07 -6.88
CA PRO A 17 3.64 -0.31 -6.00
C PRO A 17 4.06 1.03 -6.64
N PRO A 18 3.93 2.17 -5.93
CA PRO A 18 4.40 3.45 -6.43
C PRO A 18 5.93 3.50 -6.36
N SER A 19 6.58 3.91 -7.44
CA SER A 19 8.05 4.07 -7.47
C SER A 19 8.55 5.32 -6.75
N ASP A 20 7.70 6.34 -6.61
CA ASP A 20 8.07 7.64 -6.03
C ASP A 20 6.83 8.38 -5.49
N TYR A 21 7.08 9.43 -4.71
CA TYR A 21 6.05 10.35 -4.23
C TYR A 21 5.38 11.08 -5.39
N SER A 22 4.14 11.45 -5.15
CA SER A 22 3.31 12.23 -6.07
C SER A 22 2.59 13.35 -5.32
N THR A 23 1.91 14.24 -6.02
CA THR A 23 1.01 15.22 -5.40
C THR A 23 -0.44 14.85 -5.67
N LEU A 24 -1.33 15.12 -4.72
CA LEU A 24 -2.75 14.83 -4.91
C LEU A 24 -3.36 15.75 -5.98
N SER A 25 -3.47 15.26 -7.21
CA SER A 25 -3.99 16.00 -8.36
C SER A 25 -5.52 15.94 -8.51
N THR A 26 -6.23 15.31 -7.55
CA THR A 26 -7.69 15.18 -7.59
C THR A 26 -8.40 16.46 -7.16
N LYS A 27 -9.58 16.73 -7.73
CA LYS A 27 -10.41 17.92 -7.38
C LYS A 27 -10.91 17.98 -5.93
N ARG A 28 -10.89 16.85 -5.21
CA ARG A 28 -11.39 16.73 -3.83
C ARG A 28 -10.32 16.09 -2.96
N PHE A 29 -10.41 16.30 -1.66
CA PHE A 29 -9.57 15.60 -0.71
C PHE A 29 -9.72 14.07 -0.84
N ARG A 30 -8.67 13.36 -0.43
CA ARG A 30 -8.67 11.91 -0.24
C ARG A 30 -8.38 11.56 1.20
N ARG A 31 -8.61 10.31 1.58
CA ARG A 31 -8.22 9.80 2.90
C ARG A 31 -7.06 8.84 2.70
N CYS A 32 -6.04 8.97 3.56
CA CYS A 32 -4.97 8.01 3.62
C CYS A 32 -5.54 6.62 3.95
N ARG A 33 -5.18 5.63 3.15
CA ARG A 33 -5.69 4.27 3.28
C ARG A 33 -5.22 3.58 4.56
N SER A 34 -4.05 3.96 5.08
CA SER A 34 -3.50 3.43 6.34
C SER A 34 -4.02 4.21 7.56
N CYS A 35 -3.84 5.52 7.61
CA CYS A 35 -4.11 6.30 8.83
C CYS A 35 -5.48 7.00 8.88
N GLY A 36 -6.18 7.09 7.75
CA GLY A 36 -7.45 7.81 7.62
C GLY A 36 -7.34 9.33 7.56
N GLU A 37 -6.13 9.90 7.67
CA GLU A 37 -5.89 11.34 7.59
C GLU A 37 -6.34 11.92 6.24
N ARG A 38 -6.82 13.17 6.24
CA ARG A 38 -7.27 13.84 5.02
C ARG A 38 -6.07 14.40 4.28
N ILE A 39 -5.97 14.06 3.01
CA ILE A 39 -4.96 14.57 2.08
C ILE A 39 -5.64 15.64 1.23
N ALA A 40 -5.17 16.88 1.32
CA ALA A 40 -5.70 17.99 0.55
C ALA A 40 -5.14 17.98 -0.89
N PRO A 41 -5.88 18.53 -1.88
CA PRO A 41 -5.36 18.69 -3.23
C PRO A 41 -4.04 19.48 -3.23
N GLY A 42 -3.02 18.99 -3.92
CA GLY A 42 -1.68 19.57 -3.98
C GLY A 42 -0.71 19.11 -2.87
N GLU A 43 -1.17 18.38 -1.85
CA GLU A 43 -0.28 17.81 -0.84
C GLU A 43 0.48 16.59 -1.37
N LEU A 44 1.63 16.32 -0.76
CA LEU A 44 2.49 15.19 -1.08
C LEU A 44 1.85 13.87 -0.59
N CYS A 45 1.76 12.90 -1.49
CA CYS A 45 1.11 11.62 -1.26
C CYS A 45 1.64 10.55 -2.21
N THR A 46 1.43 9.28 -1.91
CA THR A 46 1.66 8.20 -2.88
C THR A 46 0.33 7.68 -3.41
N ARG A 47 0.22 7.58 -4.73
CA ARG A 47 -0.93 7.01 -5.42
C ARG A 47 -0.63 5.57 -5.79
N HIS A 48 -1.52 4.68 -5.39
CA HIS A 48 -1.43 3.27 -5.73
C HIS A 48 -2.57 2.94 -6.70
N TYR A 49 -2.19 2.50 -7.89
CA TYR A 49 -3.15 2.05 -8.89
C TYR A 49 -3.68 0.70 -8.46
N CYS A 50 -5.00 0.60 -8.29
CA CYS A 50 -5.64 -0.60 -7.78
C CYS A 50 -6.44 -1.28 -8.89
N TYR A 51 -6.37 -2.60 -8.94
CA TYR A 51 -6.99 -3.45 -9.94
C TYR A 51 -7.70 -4.62 -9.26
N ARG A 52 -8.70 -5.18 -9.93
CA ARG A 52 -9.36 -6.42 -9.54
C ARG A 52 -9.40 -7.41 -10.69
N ALA A 53 -9.56 -8.68 -10.38
CA ALA A 53 -9.79 -9.70 -11.37
C ALA A 53 -11.06 -9.41 -12.20
N CYS A 54 -11.02 -9.80 -13.47
CA CYS A 54 -12.18 -9.76 -14.35
C CYS A 54 -13.24 -10.75 -13.84
N GLY A 55 -14.48 -10.29 -13.66
CA GLY A 55 -15.58 -11.13 -13.18
C GLY A 55 -16.40 -11.77 -14.31
N HIS A 56 -16.30 -11.24 -15.52
CA HIS A 56 -17.12 -11.63 -16.67
C HIS A 56 -16.35 -11.51 -17.99
N GLU A 57 -16.76 -12.28 -19.01
CA GLU A 57 -16.16 -12.31 -20.35
C GLU A 57 -16.05 -10.92 -21.03
N ILE A 58 -16.97 -10.00 -20.73
CA ILE A 58 -16.94 -8.64 -21.28
C ILE A 58 -15.76 -7.87 -20.69
N GLU A 59 -15.50 -8.03 -19.39
CA GLU A 59 -14.36 -7.39 -18.72
C GLU A 59 -13.05 -7.97 -19.25
N GLU A 60 -12.95 -9.29 -19.43
CA GLU A 60 -11.79 -9.94 -20.04
C GLU A 60 -11.53 -9.45 -21.47
N ARG A 61 -12.57 -9.19 -22.26
CA ARG A 61 -12.41 -8.66 -23.61
C ARG A 61 -11.94 -7.20 -23.66
N ILE A 62 -12.24 -6.41 -22.62
CA ILE A 62 -11.87 -4.99 -22.55
C ILE A 62 -10.49 -4.82 -21.93
N TYR A 63 -10.24 -5.54 -20.83
CA TYR A 63 -9.06 -5.35 -19.97
C TYR A 63 -8.04 -6.48 -20.10
N GLY A 64 -8.39 -7.60 -20.71
CA GLY A 64 -7.49 -8.75 -20.83
C GLY A 64 -7.07 -9.31 -19.46
N ASP A 65 -5.81 -9.70 -19.38
CA ASP A 65 -5.17 -10.22 -18.17
C ASP A 65 -4.71 -9.10 -17.21
N ASP A 66 -4.79 -7.82 -17.63
CA ASP A 66 -4.35 -6.68 -16.82
C ASP A 66 -5.33 -6.33 -15.67
N GLY A 67 -6.53 -6.93 -15.68
CA GLY A 67 -7.56 -6.72 -14.67
C GLY A 67 -8.33 -5.41 -14.81
N VAL A 68 -9.43 -5.31 -14.07
CA VAL A 68 -10.33 -4.15 -14.10
C VAL A 68 -9.80 -3.07 -13.14
N PRO A 69 -9.55 -1.83 -13.61
CA PRO A 69 -9.12 -0.75 -12.74
C PRO A 69 -10.24 -0.36 -11.77
N ILE A 70 -9.89 -0.20 -10.49
CA ILE A 70 -10.78 0.26 -9.43
C ILE A 70 -10.30 1.60 -8.86
N ALA A 71 -10.98 2.10 -7.83
CA ALA A 71 -10.61 3.36 -7.20
C ALA A 71 -9.20 3.27 -6.59
N ASP A 72 -8.30 4.12 -7.05
CA ASP A 72 -6.93 4.20 -6.52
C ASP A 72 -6.92 4.47 -5.01
N ALA A 73 -5.94 3.86 -4.35
CA ALA A 73 -5.63 4.15 -2.96
C ALA A 73 -4.56 5.25 -2.87
N TYR A 74 -4.61 5.99 -1.76
CA TYR A 74 -3.68 7.08 -1.47
C TYR A 74 -3.10 6.90 -0.08
N LEU A 75 -1.80 7.16 0.10
CA LEU A 75 -1.19 7.32 1.41
C LEU A 75 -0.72 8.77 1.57
N CYS A 76 -0.89 9.34 2.77
CA CYS A 76 -0.28 10.63 3.09
C CYS A 76 1.26 10.49 3.12
N GLU A 77 1.99 11.60 3.05
CA GLU A 77 3.45 11.64 3.15
C GLU A 77 3.99 10.73 4.26
N ARG A 78 3.52 10.92 5.51
CA ARG A 78 3.99 10.13 6.66
C ARG A 78 3.78 8.62 6.49
N CYS A 79 2.64 8.20 5.97
CA CYS A 79 2.39 6.78 5.72
C CYS A 79 3.20 6.28 4.52
N SER A 80 3.46 7.14 3.54
CA SER A 80 4.31 6.82 2.40
C SER A 80 5.75 6.55 2.85
N ASP A 81 6.29 7.36 3.77
CA ASP A 81 7.62 7.14 4.35
C ASP A 81 7.73 5.78 5.03
N LEU A 82 6.71 5.40 5.82
CA LEU A 82 6.67 4.10 6.47
C LEU A 82 6.55 2.96 5.46
N TYR A 83 5.76 3.16 4.41
CA TYR A 83 5.62 2.19 3.33
C TYR A 83 6.97 1.95 2.63
N TYR A 84 7.66 3.02 2.19
CA TYR A 84 8.96 2.90 1.54
C TYR A 84 10.02 2.29 2.46
N SER A 85 10.00 2.63 3.74
CA SER A 85 10.93 2.03 4.72
C SER A 85 10.72 0.52 4.85
N LEU A 86 9.46 0.06 4.87
CA LEU A 86 9.15 -1.37 4.94
C LEU A 86 9.46 -2.09 3.62
N ASP A 87 9.18 -1.45 2.49
CA ASP A 87 9.47 -1.96 1.15
C ASP A 87 10.98 -2.14 0.93
N GLU A 88 11.79 -1.15 1.34
CA GLU A 88 13.26 -1.23 1.28
C GLU A 88 13.83 -2.34 2.17
N LEU A 89 13.17 -2.64 3.29
CA LEU A 89 13.51 -3.76 4.16
C LEU A 89 13.04 -5.13 3.61
N GLY A 90 12.33 -5.15 2.49
CA GLY A 90 11.82 -6.37 1.86
C GLY A 90 10.54 -6.92 2.51
N TYR A 91 9.80 -6.09 3.25
CA TYR A 91 8.50 -6.46 3.80
C TYR A 91 7.36 -6.11 2.87
N CYS A 92 6.39 -7.02 2.79
CA CYS A 92 5.19 -6.85 2.03
C CYS A 92 4.15 -6.02 2.79
N TYR A 93 3.56 -5.07 2.09
CA TYR A 93 2.42 -4.29 2.58
C TYR A 93 1.14 -4.76 1.88
N THR A 94 0.10 -5.08 2.65
CA THR A 94 -1.25 -5.27 2.10
C THR A 94 -2.04 -3.98 2.24
N MET A 95 -2.57 -3.49 1.12
CA MET A 95 -3.28 -2.23 1.05
C MET A 95 -4.52 -2.21 1.97
N GLY A 96 -4.54 -1.29 2.94
CA GLY A 96 -5.55 -1.24 4.01
C GLY A 96 -5.02 -1.60 5.40
N ASP A 97 -3.82 -2.15 5.50
CA ASP A 97 -3.15 -2.32 6.78
C ASP A 97 -2.72 -0.97 7.38
N ASP A 98 -2.69 -0.93 8.71
CA ASP A 98 -2.12 0.19 9.45
C ASP A 98 -0.59 0.08 9.49
N LEU A 99 0.08 0.82 8.61
CA LEU A 99 1.53 0.89 8.50
C LEU A 99 2.22 1.25 9.82
N ARG A 100 1.57 2.02 10.70
CA ARG A 100 2.14 2.34 12.02
C ARG A 100 2.22 1.11 12.91
N SER A 101 1.17 0.30 12.90
CA SER A 101 1.15 -0.97 13.63
C SER A 101 2.21 -1.94 13.09
N LEU A 102 2.39 -2.01 11.76
CA LEU A 102 3.42 -2.84 11.13
C LEU A 102 4.84 -2.40 11.51
N VAL A 103 5.14 -1.09 11.48
CA VAL A 103 6.45 -0.58 11.89
C VAL A 103 6.71 -0.82 13.38
N GLN A 104 5.68 -0.74 14.23
CA GLN A 104 5.81 -1.11 15.65
C GLN A 104 6.11 -2.59 15.83
N GLU A 105 5.54 -3.48 15.01
CA GLU A 105 5.84 -4.91 15.02
C GLU A 105 7.30 -5.15 14.62
N TYR A 106 7.76 -4.53 13.53
CA TYR A 106 9.17 -4.57 13.12
C TYR A 106 10.13 -4.11 14.23
N ALA A 107 9.80 -3.00 14.90
CA ALA A 107 10.61 -2.48 16.01
C ALA A 107 10.69 -3.46 17.19
N LYS A 108 9.60 -4.18 17.50
CA LYS A 108 9.60 -5.24 18.53
C LYS A 108 10.45 -6.43 18.13
N MET A 109 10.38 -6.88 16.88
CA MET A 109 11.19 -8.00 16.38
C MET A 109 12.69 -7.68 16.42
N THR A 110 13.08 -6.49 15.94
CA THR A 110 14.49 -6.07 15.91
C THR A 110 15.06 -5.79 17.30
N SER A 111 14.28 -5.21 18.21
CA SER A 111 14.71 -5.01 19.60
C SER A 111 14.87 -6.34 20.34
N ALA A 112 13.97 -7.31 20.13
CA ALA A 112 14.11 -8.66 20.68
C ALA A 112 15.34 -9.38 20.13
N ALA A 113 15.61 -9.29 18.83
CA ALA A 113 16.80 -9.87 18.21
C ALA A 113 18.10 -9.28 18.82
N ARG A 114 18.18 -7.95 18.96
CA ARG A 114 19.32 -7.27 19.57
C ARG A 114 19.51 -7.60 21.06
N ALA A 115 18.42 -7.85 21.78
CA ALA A 115 18.48 -8.22 23.20
C ALA A 115 18.91 -9.67 23.44
N GLY A 116 18.77 -10.56 22.44
CA GLY A 116 19.22 -11.95 22.51
C GLY A 116 20.68 -12.18 22.10
N GLU A 117 21.36 -11.13 21.63
CA GLU A 117 22.80 -11.15 21.29
C GLU A 117 23.70 -10.68 22.45
N MET A 118 23.12 -10.44 23.64
CA MET A 118 23.81 -10.16 24.92
C MET A 118 23.72 -11.33 25.87
#